data_AF-A0A382U5Q4-F1
#
_entry.id   AF-A0A382U5Q4-F1
#
_cell.length_a   1.000
_cell.length_b   1.000
_cell.length_c   1.000
_cell.angle_alpha   90.00
_cell.angle_beta   90.00
_cell.angle_gamma   90.00
#
_symmetry.space_group_name_H-M   'P 1'
#
loop_
_entity.id
_entity.type
_entity.pdbx_description
1 polymer ?
#
loop_
_entity_poly.entity_id
_entity_poly.type
_entity_poly.pdbx_seq_one_letter_code
_entity_poly.pdbx_strand_id
1 'polypeptide(L)' 'MDTQIDPNPSKTPNTLIPLPTFKKSGRCPLEPYHLLFHHKESLVESGAFIKFGKRWLVDEFKFFDWLREHGEKGSHHIL' A
#
# COMPACT_ATOMS: atom_id res chain seq x y z
N MET A 1 -24.65 -12.85 25.49
CA MET A 1 -23.48 -11.98 25.28
C MET A 1 -22.56 -12.80 24.42
N ASP A 2 -22.72 -12.73 23.11
CA ASP A 2 -22.12 -13.70 22.21
C ASP A 2 -21.44 -12.93 21.08
N THR A 3 -20.13 -12.88 21.20
CA THR A 3 -19.20 -12.23 20.27
C THR A 3 -19.40 -12.81 18.88
N GLN A 4 -19.96 -12.01 17.99
CA GLN A 4 -20.14 -12.36 16.58
C GLN A 4 -18.76 -12.31 15.92
N ILE A 5 -18.10 -13.47 15.83
CA ILE A 5 -16.92 -13.68 15.00
C ILE A 5 -17.43 -13.83 13.57
N ASP A 6 -17.33 -12.76 12.77
CA ASP A 6 -17.58 -12.78 11.32
C ASP A 6 -16.65 -13.81 10.64
N PRO A 7 -17.19 -14.87 9.99
CA PRO A 7 -16.40 -15.96 9.41
C PRO A 7 -15.93 -15.67 7.96
N ASN A 8 -15.53 -14.44 7.64
CA ASN A 8 -15.00 -14.15 6.30
C ASN A 8 -13.44 -14.18 6.29
N PRO A 9 -12.80 -15.22 5.70
CA PRO A 9 -11.34 -15.35 5.66
C PRO A 9 -10.62 -14.32 4.77
N SER A 10 -11.33 -13.35 4.18
CA SER A 10 -10.75 -12.35 3.26
C SER A 10 -10.58 -10.94 3.84
N LYS A 11 -11.04 -10.69 5.07
CA LYS A 11 -10.71 -9.44 5.77
C LYS A 11 -9.48 -9.66 6.64
N THR A 12 -8.31 -9.82 6.02
CA THR A 12 -7.10 -9.31 6.67
C THR A 12 -7.42 -7.88 7.08
N PRO A 13 -7.29 -7.51 8.37
CA PRO A 13 -7.61 -6.16 8.81
C PRO A 13 -6.91 -5.21 7.87
N ASN A 14 -7.64 -4.25 7.28
CA ASN A 14 -7.11 -3.14 6.48
C ASN A 14 -6.14 -2.35 7.36
N THR A 15 -4.98 -2.93 7.61
CA THR A 15 -4.05 -2.49 8.62
C THR A 15 -3.18 -1.51 7.89
N LEU A 16 -3.48 -0.24 8.12
CA LEU A 16 -2.72 0.85 7.57
C LEU A 16 -1.31 0.83 8.19
N ILE A 17 -0.34 0.42 7.39
CA ILE A 17 1.05 0.28 7.83
C ILE A 17 1.72 1.63 7.69
N PRO A 18 2.39 2.17 8.72
CA PRO A 18 3.18 3.37 8.54
C PRO A 18 4.21 3.16 7.43
N LEU A 19 4.32 4.11 6.49
CA LEU A 19 5.30 4.09 5.41
C LEU A 19 6.73 3.68 5.84
N PRO A 20 7.30 4.19 6.96
CA PRO A 20 8.62 3.74 7.40
C PRO A 20 8.63 2.28 7.87
N THR A 21 7.54 1.78 8.44
CA THR A 21 7.38 0.37 8.81
C THR A 21 7.22 -0.50 7.56
N PHE A 22 6.45 -0.03 6.57
CA PHE A 22 6.26 -0.71 5.29
C PHE A 22 7.58 -0.83 4.52
N LYS A 23 8.38 0.24 4.46
CA LYS A 23 9.74 0.22 3.91
C LYS A 23 10.63 -0.79 4.65
N LYS A 24 10.64 -0.77 5.98
CA LYS A 24 11.45 -1.68 6.80
C LYS A 24 11.01 -3.14 6.71
N SER A 25 9.76 -3.40 6.34
CA SER A 25 9.20 -4.74 6.18
C SER A 25 9.87 -5.54 5.05
N GLY A 26 10.52 -4.88 4.09
CA GLY A 26 11.14 -5.54 2.93
C GLY A 26 10.14 -6.16 1.96
N ARG A 27 8.84 -5.99 2.21
CA ARG A 27 7.74 -6.47 1.36
C ARG A 27 7.47 -5.57 0.16
N CYS A 28 7.97 -4.34 0.18
CA CYS A 28 7.84 -3.43 -0.94
C CYS A 28 8.95 -3.76 -1.95
N PRO A 29 8.61 -4.23 -3.17
CA PRO A 29 9.61 -4.53 -4.20
C PRO A 29 10.31 -3.26 -4.74
N LEU A 30 9.81 -2.08 -4.38
CA LEU A 30 10.30 -0.76 -4.82
C LEU A 30 10.55 0.15 -3.61
N GLU A 31 11.29 1.24 -3.82
CA GLU A 31 11.42 2.30 -2.81
C GLU A 31 10.09 3.08 -2.70
N PRO A 32 9.33 2.94 -1.60
CA PRO A 32 8.00 3.54 -1.51
C PRO A 32 8.07 5.08 -1.38
N TYR A 33 9.22 5.63 -0.98
CA TYR A 33 9.49 7.07 -1.03
C TYR A 33 9.64 7.60 -2.46
N HIS A 34 10.18 6.79 -3.38
CA HIS A 34 10.33 7.16 -4.78
C HIS A 34 8.94 7.23 -5.44
N LEU A 35 8.10 6.23 -5.19
CA LEU A 35 6.71 6.19 -5.63
C LEU A 35 5.91 7.36 -5.03
N LEU A 36 6.09 7.66 -3.76
CA LEU A 36 5.45 8.81 -3.12
C LEU A 36 5.92 10.15 -3.70
N PHE A 37 7.13 10.24 -4.26
CA PHE A 37 7.63 11.48 -4.86
C PHE A 37 7.14 11.67 -6.30
N HIS A 38 7.15 10.60 -7.09
CA HIS A 38 6.78 10.64 -8.52
C HIS A 38 5.29 10.43 -8.79
N HIS A 39 4.62 9.61 -7.97
CA HIS A 39 3.24 9.16 -8.19
C HIS A 39 2.32 9.42 -7.00
N LYS A 40 2.67 10.41 -6.17
CA LYS A 40 1.91 10.81 -4.96
C LYS A 40 0.41 10.85 -5.18
N GLU A 41 -0.02 11.60 -6.20
CA GLU A 41 -1.44 11.89 -6.40
C GLU A 41 -2.22 10.62 -6.75
N SER A 42 -1.67 9.79 -7.63
CA SER A 42 -2.26 8.51 -8.03
C SER A 42 -2.30 7.49 -6.87
N LEU A 43 -1.26 7.46 -6.03
CA LEU A 43 -1.23 6.62 -4.83
C LEU A 43 -2.25 7.07 -3.77
N VAL A 44 -2.46 8.38 -3.64
CA VAL A 44 -3.45 8.93 -2.70
C VAL A 44 -4.86 8.71 -3.22
N GLU A 45 -5.09 8.91 -4.52
CA GLU A 45 -6.39 8.72 -5.18
C GLU A 45 -6.85 7.26 -5.14
N SER A 46 -5.95 6.31 -5.41
CA SER A 46 -6.23 4.87 -5.27
C SER A 46 -6.51 4.46 -3.80
N GLY A 47 -6.06 5.27 -2.84
CA GLY A 47 -6.13 4.96 -1.41
C GLY A 47 -5.00 4.04 -0.94
N ALA A 48 -3.99 3.79 -1.78
CA ALA A 48 -2.77 3.08 -1.41
C ALA A 48 -1.97 3.85 -0.35
N PHE A 49 -1.94 5.19 -0.47
CA PHE A 49 -1.27 6.07 0.48
C PHE A 49 -2.26 7.01 1.16
N ILE A 50 -2.27 6.98 2.48
CA ILE A 50 -3.15 7.80 3.30
C ILE A 50 -2.30 8.75 4.14
N LYS A 51 -2.53 10.05 3.96
CA LYS A 51 -1.84 11.08 4.73
C LYS A 51 -2.53 11.24 6.08
N PHE A 52 -1.84 10.85 7.15
CA PHE A 52 -2.31 11.06 8.52
C PHE A 52 -1.37 12.03 9.26
N GLY A 53 -1.74 13.31 9.24
CA GLY A 53 -0.92 14.40 9.80
C GLY A 53 0.43 14.54 9.10
N LYS A 54 1.52 14.28 9.83
CA LYS A 54 2.90 14.29 9.32
C LYS A 54 3.39 12.92 8.84
N ARG A 55 2.58 11.86 9.00
CA ARG A 55 2.96 10.49 8.66
C ARG A 55 2.14 10.00 7.47
N TRP A 56 2.79 9.19 6.66
CA TRP A 56 2.14 8.45 5.58
C TRP A 56 1.84 7.05 6.08
N LEU A 57 0.60 6.63 5.84
CA LEU A 57 0.14 5.27 6.04
C LEU A 57 -0.03 4.63 4.67
N VAL A 58 0.25 3.35 4.59
CA VAL A 58 0.16 2.55 3.37
C VAL A 58 -0.84 1.45 3.61
N ASP A 59 -1.81 1.34 2.71
CA ASP A 59 -2.66 0.18 2.61
C ASP A 59 -1.97 -0.82 1.68
N GLU A 60 -1.49 -1.95 2.23
CA GLU A 60 -0.70 -2.93 1.48
C GLU A 60 -1.50 -3.49 0.29
N PHE A 61 -2.79 -3.76 0.46
CA PHE A 61 -3.64 -4.33 -0.60
C PHE A 61 -3.83 -3.35 -1.74
N LYS A 62 -4.25 -2.13 -1.44
CA LYS A 62 -4.45 -1.09 -2.44
C LYS A 62 -3.13 -0.67 -3.09
N PHE A 63 -2.03 -0.71 -2.35
CA PHE A 63 -0.71 -0.46 -2.90
C PHE A 63 -0.32 -1.51 -3.93
N PHE A 64 -0.51 -2.80 -3.65
CA PHE A 64 -0.24 -3.85 -4.63
C PHE A 64 -1.19 -3.81 -5.82
N ASP A 65 -2.45 -3.45 -5.61
CA ASP A 65 -3.43 -3.27 -6.69
C ASP A 65 -3.02 -2.13 -7.63
N TRP A 66 -2.73 -0.95 -7.06
CA TRP A 66 -2.17 0.19 -7.79
C TRP A 66 -0.86 -0.17 -8.49
N LEU A 67 0.02 -0.90 -7.81
CA LEU A 67 1.30 -1.33 -8.38
C LEU A 67 1.09 -2.31 -9.54
N ARG A 68 0.05 -3.13 -9.51
CA ARG A 68 -0.27 -4.02 -10.63
C ARG A 68 -0.77 -3.23 -11.84
N GLU A 69 -1.59 -2.23 -11.63
CA GLU A 69 -2.16 -1.39 -12.69
C GLU A 69 -1.16 -0.38 -13.27
N HIS A 70 -0.27 0.17 -12.44
CA HIS A 70 0.67 1.23 -12.82
C HIS A 70 2.13 0.76 -12.90
N GLY A 71 2.48 -0.38 -12.31
CA GLY A 71 3.84 -0.91 -12.27
C GLY A 71 4.35 -1.44 -13.60
N GLU A 72 3.46 -1.82 -14.54
CA GLU A 72 3.87 -2.17 -15.91
C GLU A 72 4.52 -0.98 -16.64
N LYS A 73 4.15 0.26 -16.28
CA LYS A 73 4.79 1.46 -16.86
C LYS A 73 6.21 1.70 -16.34
N GLY A 74 6.59 1.06 -15.23
CA GLY A 74 7.95 1.10 -14.66
C GLY A 74 8.76 -0.17 -14.86
N SER A 75 8.17 -1.25 -15.40
CA SER A 75 8.79 -2.57 -15.50
C SER A 75 9.48 -2.84 -16.84
N HIS A 76 9.75 -1.82 -17.65
CA HIS A 76 10.69 -1.94 -18.77
C HIS A 76 12.15 -1.98 -18.29
N HIS A 77 12.42 -2.78 -17.25
CA HIS A 77 13.73 -3.30 -16.91
C HIS A 77 13.64 -4.83 -16.83
N ILE A 78 13.50 -5.41 -18.03
CA ILE A 78 14.24 -6.57 -18.55
C ILE A 78 14.32 -7.80 -17.63
N LEU A 79 13.58 -8.85 -18.00
CA LEU A 79 14.12 -10.22 -18.02
C LEU A 79 14.20 -10.66 -19.48
#